data_AF-A0A7W3TID6-F1
#
_entry.id   AF-A0A7W3TID6-F1
#
_cell.length_a   1.000
_cell.length_b   1.000
_cell.length_c   1.000
_cell.angle_alpha   90.00
_cell.angle_beta   90.00
_cell.angle_gamma   90.00
#
_symmetry.space_group_name_H-M   'P 1'
#
loop_
_entity.id
_entity.type
_entity.pdbx_description
1 polymer ?
#
loop_
_entity_poly.entity_id
_entity_poly.type
_entity_poly.pdbx_seq_one_letter_code
_entity_poly.pdbx_strand_id
1 'polypeptide(L)'
;WGPWPEEVHQRGETFFPGDVEAEHVRRGVTGFMPDMRELRAASARDPGRARLNLPDAATSLLVLPLLARGVVLGAVPLWRTGDRTPFDAADVQLAEEIGSRLALGLDNARRYTRERRTVEALQRSLLPRLSARLSAARTTGAYVPAGTAAGTGGSWYDVIQLSGTRVAFVVGRVAGAG
;
A
#
# COMPACT_ATOMS: atom_id res chain seq x y z
N TRP A 1 1.08 21.43 6.21
CA TRP A 1 1.52 20.63 5.05
C TRP A 1 1.21 21.44 3.80
N GLY A 2 2.22 21.81 3.02
CA GLY A 2 2.05 22.61 1.80
C GLY A 2 1.50 21.79 0.62
N PRO A 3 1.22 22.41 -0.53
CA PRO A 3 0.80 21.71 -1.75
C PRO A 3 1.91 20.76 -2.23
N TRP A 4 1.51 19.68 -2.90
CA TRP A 4 2.45 18.77 -3.55
C TRP A 4 3.11 19.50 -4.74
N PRO A 5 4.43 19.40 -4.94
CA PRO A 5 5.09 20.12 -6.04
C PRO A 5 4.57 19.65 -7.41
N GLU A 6 4.39 20.57 -8.35
CA GLU A 6 3.92 20.25 -9.70
C GLU A 6 5.03 19.65 -10.56
N GLU A 7 6.28 19.92 -10.19
CA GLU A 7 7.48 19.56 -10.95
C GLU A 7 7.91 18.09 -10.72
N VAL A 8 7.26 17.38 -9.78
CA VAL A 8 7.53 15.96 -9.48
C VAL A 8 6.37 15.08 -9.92
N HIS A 9 6.58 13.76 -9.97
CA HIS A 9 5.50 12.82 -10.26
C HIS A 9 4.31 13.00 -9.33
N GLN A 10 3.13 12.96 -9.92
CA GLN A 10 1.89 13.14 -9.19
C GLN A 10 1.49 11.83 -8.49
N ARG A 11 0.71 11.96 -7.41
CA ARG A 11 0.26 10.80 -6.64
C ARG A 11 -0.52 9.84 -7.55
N GLY A 12 -0.09 8.58 -7.58
CA GLY A 12 -0.71 7.53 -8.40
C GLY A 12 -0.11 7.35 -9.79
N GLU A 13 0.80 8.23 -10.22
CA GLU A 13 1.58 8.00 -11.43
C GLU A 13 2.55 6.83 -11.25
N THR A 14 2.71 6.05 -12.32
CA THR A 14 3.74 5.02 -12.39
C THR A 14 4.97 5.60 -13.06
N PHE A 15 6.13 5.43 -12.42
CA PHE A 15 7.41 5.84 -12.98
C PHE A 15 8.41 4.68 -12.90
N PHE A 16 9.42 4.71 -13.75
CA PHE A 16 10.50 3.73 -13.79
C PHE A 16 11.79 4.41 -13.32
N PRO A 17 12.34 4.06 -12.15
CA PRO A 17 13.59 4.64 -11.71
C PRO A 17 14.74 4.26 -12.66
N GLY A 18 15.54 5.25 -13.03
CA GLY A 18 16.76 5.07 -13.81
C GLY A 18 17.85 4.32 -13.02
N ASP A 19 18.80 3.75 -13.75
CA ASP A 19 19.64 2.63 -13.31
C ASP A 19 20.35 2.77 -11.96
N VAL A 20 20.81 3.97 -11.58
CA VAL A 20 21.64 4.16 -10.38
C VAL A 20 20.81 4.11 -9.10
N GLU A 21 19.66 4.77 -9.06
CA GLU A 21 18.71 4.65 -7.94
C GLU A 21 18.13 3.24 -7.90
N ALA A 22 17.81 2.69 -9.07
CA ALA A 22 17.20 1.38 -9.18
C ALA A 22 18.14 0.24 -8.75
N GLU A 23 19.44 0.30 -9.04
CA GLU A 23 20.39 -0.77 -8.70
C GLU A 23 20.71 -0.84 -7.22
N HIS A 24 20.98 0.30 -6.57
CA HIS A 24 21.21 0.33 -5.11
C HIS A 24 19.97 -0.14 -4.35
N VAL A 25 18.79 0.33 -4.76
CA VAL A 25 17.51 -0.10 -4.20
C VAL A 25 17.28 -1.60 -4.41
N ARG A 26 17.54 -2.13 -5.62
CA ARG A 26 17.42 -3.58 -5.90
C ARG A 26 18.33 -4.42 -5.01
N ARG A 27 19.54 -3.94 -4.73
CA ARG A 27 20.50 -4.61 -3.84
C ARG A 27 20.19 -4.42 -2.36
N GLY A 28 19.20 -3.59 -2.02
CA GLY A 28 18.89 -3.25 -0.63
C GLY A 28 19.97 -2.42 0.04
N VAL A 29 20.74 -1.65 -0.74
CA VAL A 29 21.82 -0.78 -0.24
C VAL A 29 21.38 0.67 -0.34
N THR A 30 21.69 1.46 0.69
CA THR A 30 21.46 2.89 0.70
C THR A 30 22.36 3.60 -0.30
N GLY A 31 21.76 4.38 -1.20
CA GLY A 31 22.48 5.19 -2.18
C GLY A 31 22.64 6.63 -1.69
N PHE A 32 23.85 7.19 -1.76
CA PHE A 32 24.11 8.58 -1.38
C PHE A 32 24.71 9.36 -2.55
N MET A 33 24.14 10.53 -2.82
CA MET A 33 24.60 11.47 -3.83
C MET A 33 24.85 12.85 -3.18
N PRO A 34 26.11 13.22 -2.90
CA PRO A 34 26.43 14.49 -2.26
C PRO A 34 26.24 15.71 -3.17
N ASP A 35 26.30 15.52 -4.49
CA ASP A 35 26.11 16.56 -5.50
C ASP A 35 25.18 16.09 -6.61
N MET A 36 24.05 16.78 -6.76
CA MET A 36 23.02 16.49 -7.77
C MET A 36 23.41 16.91 -9.19
N ARG A 37 24.50 17.65 -9.40
CA ARG A 37 24.94 18.12 -10.73
C ARG A 37 25.21 16.97 -11.69
N GLU A 38 25.88 15.91 -11.24
CA GLU A 38 26.18 14.75 -12.09
C GLU A 38 24.91 14.02 -12.52
N LEU A 39 23.98 13.84 -11.58
CA LEU A 39 22.69 13.20 -11.84
C LEU A 39 21.86 14.04 -12.83
N ARG A 40 21.82 15.36 -12.67
CA ARG A 40 21.17 16.27 -13.62
C ARG A 40 21.80 16.23 -15.00
N ALA A 41 23.13 16.22 -15.09
CA ALA A 41 23.83 16.13 -16.36
C ALA A 41 23.56 14.78 -17.07
N ALA A 42 23.42 13.69 -16.32
CA ALA A 42 23.01 12.40 -16.86
C ALA A 42 21.57 12.41 -17.36
N SER A 43 20.64 13.02 -16.61
CA SER A 43 19.23 13.12 -16.99
C SER A 43 18.98 14.07 -18.16
N ALA A 44 19.78 15.14 -18.31
CA ALA A 44 19.69 16.03 -19.46
C ALA A 44 20.03 15.34 -20.79
N ARG A 45 20.82 14.26 -20.76
CA ARG A 45 21.20 13.46 -21.94
C ARG A 45 20.15 12.43 -22.34
N ASP A 46 19.16 12.18 -21.49
CA ASP A 46 18.06 11.24 -21.73
C ASP A 46 16.77 11.83 -21.17
N PRO A 47 15.96 12.51 -21.99
CA PRO A 47 14.71 13.14 -21.57
C PRO A 47 13.71 12.15 -20.92
N GLY A 48 13.84 10.85 -21.19
CA GLY A 48 13.06 9.80 -20.51
C GLY A 48 13.48 9.58 -19.05
N ARG A 49 14.71 9.97 -18.68
CA ARG A 49 15.26 10.01 -17.32
C ARG A 49 15.05 11.34 -16.60
N ALA A 50 14.52 12.35 -17.29
CA ALA A 50 14.43 13.73 -16.78
C ALA A 50 13.40 13.93 -15.65
N ARG A 51 12.53 12.95 -15.39
CA ARG A 51 11.59 13.01 -14.26
C ARG A 51 12.12 12.23 -13.06
N LEU A 52 13.19 12.74 -12.47
CA LEU A 52 13.49 12.34 -11.10
C LEU A 52 12.38 12.88 -10.18
N ASN A 53 12.05 12.12 -9.13
CA ASN A 53 11.11 12.55 -8.08
C ASN A 53 11.74 13.62 -7.17
N LEU A 54 12.47 14.58 -7.73
CA LEU A 54 13.34 15.47 -6.99
C LEU A 54 13.14 16.90 -7.48
N PRO A 55 12.94 17.87 -6.58
CA PRO A 55 12.86 19.27 -6.96
C PRO A 55 14.13 19.76 -7.65
N ASP A 56 14.00 20.73 -8.55
CA ASP A 56 15.14 21.41 -9.17
C ASP A 56 16.07 22.09 -8.15
N ALA A 57 15.55 22.42 -6.97
CA ALA A 57 16.32 22.98 -5.87
C ALA A 57 17.14 21.94 -5.06
N ALA A 58 17.03 20.63 -5.35
CA ALA A 58 17.75 19.59 -4.62
C ALA A 58 19.27 19.72 -4.79
N THR A 59 20.02 19.74 -3.69
CA THR A 59 21.48 19.86 -3.71
C THR A 59 22.18 18.54 -3.41
N SER A 60 21.56 17.69 -2.58
CA SER A 60 22.02 16.32 -2.30
C SER A 60 20.82 15.37 -2.13
N LEU A 61 21.07 14.08 -2.30
CA LEU A 61 20.07 13.00 -2.26
C LEU A 61 20.59 11.81 -1.46
N LEU A 62 19.70 11.23 -0.67
CA LEU A 62 19.85 9.96 0.02
C LEU A 62 18.67 9.06 -0.35
N VAL A 63 18.92 7.86 -0.85
CA VAL A 63 17.88 6.91 -1.25
C VAL A 63 17.94 5.69 -0.35
N LEU A 64 16.90 5.52 0.47
CA LEU A 64 16.78 4.41 1.42
C LEU A 64 15.94 3.29 0.81
N PRO A 65 16.45 2.05 0.70
CA PRO A 65 15.61 0.91 0.36
C PRO A 65 14.72 0.51 1.54
N LEU A 66 13.44 0.22 1.28
CA LEU A 66 12.53 -0.34 2.27
C LEU A 66 12.60 -1.87 2.22
N LEU A 67 13.57 -2.45 2.91
CA LEU A 67 13.79 -3.90 2.96
C LEU A 67 13.05 -4.53 4.15
N ALA A 68 12.19 -5.51 3.89
CA ALA A 68 11.58 -6.32 4.93
C ALA A 68 11.65 -7.80 4.56
N ARG A 69 12.15 -8.64 5.49
CA ARG A 69 12.24 -10.11 5.33
C ARG A 69 12.89 -10.55 4.00
N GLY A 70 13.95 -9.86 3.59
CA GLY A 70 14.70 -10.16 2.37
C GLY A 70 14.06 -9.67 1.06
N VAL A 71 12.96 -8.89 1.13
CA VAL A 71 12.27 -8.34 -0.05
C VAL A 71 12.28 -6.82 0.01
N VAL A 72 12.70 -6.20 -1.09
CA VAL A 72 12.63 -4.74 -1.27
C VAL A 72 11.18 -4.36 -1.57
N LEU A 73 10.54 -3.64 -0.66
CA LEU A 73 9.15 -3.21 -0.77
C LEU A 73 8.98 -1.90 -1.56
N GLY A 74 10.06 -1.14 -1.71
CA GLY A 74 10.12 0.19 -2.33
C GLY A 74 11.38 0.96 -1.88
N ALA A 75 11.39 2.27 -2.06
CA ALA A 75 12.44 3.16 -1.60
C ALA A 75 11.89 4.51 -1.11
N VAL A 76 12.66 5.20 -0.28
CA VAL A 76 12.39 6.56 0.21
C VAL A 76 13.53 7.48 -0.22
N PRO A 77 13.29 8.38 -1.18
CA PRO A 77 14.24 9.45 -1.48
C PRO A 77 14.11 10.57 -0.44
N LEU A 78 15.25 11.02 0.07
CA LEU A 78 15.41 12.18 0.95
C LEU A 78 16.36 13.15 0.25
N TRP A 79 15.99 14.42 0.17
CA TRP A 79 16.84 15.43 -0.44
C TRP A 79 16.98 16.65 0.46
N ARG A 80 18.10 17.34 0.30
CA ARG A 80 18.33 18.67 0.88
C ARG A 80 18.27 19.73 -0.23
N THR A 81 17.93 20.96 0.13
CA THR A 81 17.89 22.11 -0.78
C THR A 81 18.64 23.29 -0.16
N GLY A 82 19.00 24.28 -0.99
CA GLY A 82 19.72 25.48 -0.55
C GLY A 82 21.11 25.17 0.01
N ASP A 83 21.57 25.99 0.96
CA ASP A 83 22.94 25.94 1.51
C ASP A 83 23.15 24.87 2.58
N ARG A 84 22.26 23.87 2.67
CA ARG A 84 22.41 22.76 3.61
C ARG A 84 23.58 21.88 3.19
N THR A 85 24.39 21.48 4.17
CA THR A 85 25.46 20.49 3.94
C THR A 85 24.86 19.18 3.40
N PRO A 86 25.57 18.45 2.51
CA PRO A 86 25.16 17.12 2.09
C PRO A 86 24.98 16.17 3.28
N PHE A 87 24.22 15.08 3.09
CA PHE A 87 24.08 14.05 4.13
C PHE A 87 25.44 13.46 4.51
N ASP A 88 25.65 13.21 5.79
CA ASP A 88 26.85 12.55 6.30
C ASP A 88 26.56 11.11 6.75
N ALA A 89 27.58 10.43 7.28
CA ALA A 89 27.43 9.05 7.74
C ALA A 89 26.43 8.90 8.91
N ALA A 90 26.32 9.91 9.77
CA ALA A 90 25.37 9.88 10.89
C ALA A 90 23.93 10.05 10.38
N ASP A 91 23.73 10.93 9.41
CA ASP A 91 22.45 11.07 8.70
C ASP A 91 22.03 9.74 8.05
N VAL A 92 22.95 9.06 7.37
CA VAL A 92 22.68 7.76 6.73
C VAL A 92 22.25 6.73 7.77
N GLN A 93 22.98 6.58 8.86
CA GLN A 93 22.65 5.60 9.91
C GLN A 93 21.27 5.85 10.52
N LEU A 94 20.96 7.11 10.85
CA LEU A 94 19.64 7.47 11.38
C LEU A 94 18.53 7.19 10.37
N ALA A 95 18.77 7.54 9.11
CA ALA A 95 17.83 7.34 8.02
C ALA A 95 17.56 5.84 7.77
N GLU A 96 18.59 5.00 7.84
CA GLU A 96 18.46 3.54 7.75
C GLU A 96 17.66 2.94 8.91
N GLU A 97 17.86 3.42 10.14
CA GLU A 97 17.07 2.98 11.29
C GLU A 97 15.58 3.30 11.13
N ILE A 98 15.27 4.53 10.70
CA ILE A 98 13.91 4.96 10.41
C ILE A 98 13.33 4.13 9.24
N GLY A 99 14.11 3.95 8.17
CA GLY A 99 13.74 3.17 6.99
C GLY A 99 13.39 1.72 7.32
N SER A 100 14.16 1.08 8.20
CA SER A 100 13.92 -0.29 8.66
C SER A 100 12.58 -0.43 9.39
N ARG A 101 12.26 0.52 10.29
CA ARG A 101 10.97 0.54 11.01
C ARG A 101 9.80 0.79 10.05
N LEU A 102 9.97 1.70 9.09
CA LEU A 102 8.99 1.96 8.04
C LEU A 102 8.74 0.74 7.16
N ALA A 103 9.80 0.02 6.77
CA ALA A 103 9.69 -1.18 5.95
C ALA A 103 8.90 -2.29 6.66
N LEU A 104 9.17 -2.54 7.94
CA LEU A 104 8.40 -3.50 8.74
C LEU A 104 6.93 -3.10 8.90
N GLY A 105 6.66 -1.81 9.18
CA GLY A 105 5.30 -1.29 9.25
C GLY A 105 4.53 -1.47 7.95
N LEU A 106 5.18 -1.20 6.81
CA LEU A 106 4.61 -1.38 5.48
C LEU A 106 4.34 -2.86 5.15
N ASP A 107 5.27 -3.77 5.46
CA ASP A 107 5.07 -5.22 5.32
C ASP A 107 3.83 -5.66 6.12
N ASN A 108 3.75 -5.26 7.39
CA ASN A 108 2.65 -5.61 8.27
C ASN A 108 1.31 -5.08 7.75
N ALA A 109 1.25 -3.81 7.32
CA ALA A 109 0.04 -3.22 6.75
C ALA A 109 -0.41 -3.95 5.46
N ARG A 110 0.54 -4.31 4.58
CA ARG A 110 0.26 -5.07 3.35
C ARG A 110 -0.28 -6.47 3.67
N ARG A 111 0.31 -7.17 4.66
CA ARG A 111 -0.15 -8.49 5.12
C ARG A 111 -1.54 -8.43 5.72
N TYR A 112 -1.77 -7.52 6.65
CA TYR A 112 -3.08 -7.31 7.27
C TYR A 112 -4.17 -7.02 6.23
N THR A 113 -3.87 -6.15 5.24
CA THR A 113 -4.80 -5.84 4.16
C THR A 113 -5.11 -7.06 3.28
N ARG A 114 -4.12 -7.91 3.00
CA ARG A 114 -4.31 -9.16 2.23
C ARG A 114 -5.16 -10.17 3.00
N GLU A 115 -4.82 -10.40 4.26
CA GLU A 115 -5.55 -11.33 5.12
C GLU A 115 -7.02 -10.91 5.27
N ARG A 116 -7.25 -9.62 5.53
CA ARG A 116 -8.61 -9.05 5.60
C ARG A 116 -9.39 -9.27 4.30
N ARG A 117 -8.78 -9.02 3.13
CA ARG A 117 -9.43 -9.25 1.83
C ARG A 117 -9.80 -10.71 1.62
N THR A 118 -8.95 -11.64 2.04
CA THR A 118 -9.25 -13.09 1.97
C THR A 118 -10.42 -13.46 2.86
N VAL A 119 -10.43 -12.99 4.12
CA VAL A 119 -11.55 -13.23 5.05
C VAL A 119 -12.85 -12.63 4.51
N GLU A 120 -12.82 -11.40 3.99
CA GLU A 120 -14.00 -10.76 3.38
C GLU A 120 -14.49 -11.51 2.13
N ALA A 121 -13.58 -12.01 1.29
CA ALA A 121 -13.94 -12.79 0.12
C ALA A 121 -14.57 -14.14 0.51
N LEU A 122 -14.00 -14.83 1.51
CA LEU A 122 -14.55 -16.07 2.05
C LEU A 122 -15.94 -15.84 2.64
N GLN A 123 -16.10 -14.83 3.51
CA GLN A 123 -17.39 -14.47 4.08
C GLN A 123 -18.44 -14.18 3.00
N ARG A 124 -18.09 -13.44 1.94
CA ARG A 124 -19.01 -13.20 0.81
C ARG A 124 -19.37 -14.47 0.05
N SER A 125 -18.44 -15.40 -0.11
CA SER A 125 -18.68 -16.66 -0.82
C SER A 125 -19.60 -17.61 -0.07
N LEU A 126 -19.66 -17.49 1.27
CA LEU A 126 -20.50 -18.30 2.15
C LEU A 126 -21.92 -17.74 2.29
N LEU A 127 -22.21 -16.56 1.73
CA LEU A 127 -23.56 -16.00 1.76
C LEU A 127 -24.43 -16.64 0.66
N PRO A 128 -25.67 -17.04 0.98
CA PRO A 128 -26.64 -17.51 0.00
C PRO A 128 -26.89 -16.46 -1.09
N ARG A 129 -27.36 -16.91 -2.27
CA ARG A 129 -27.73 -15.98 -3.35
C ARG A 129 -28.88 -15.07 -2.87
N LEU A 130 -28.60 -13.76 -2.78
CA LEU A 130 -29.52 -12.73 -2.28
C LEU A 130 -30.85 -12.67 -3.03
N SER A 131 -30.90 -13.17 -4.26
CA SER A 131 -32.09 -13.17 -5.10
C SER A 131 -32.45 -14.59 -5.51
N ALA A 132 -33.42 -15.17 -4.80
CA ALA A 132 -34.07 -16.40 -5.18
C ALA A 132 -35.55 -16.12 -5.52
N ARG A 133 -36.02 -16.69 -6.63
CA ARG A 133 -37.46 -16.83 -6.88
C ARG A 133 -37.89 -18.16 -6.29
N LEU A 134 -38.52 -18.09 -5.12
CA LEU A 134 -39.16 -19.22 -4.48
C LEU A 134 -40.63 -19.29 -4.95
N SER A 135 -41.24 -20.47 -4.89
CA SER A 135 -42.66 -20.62 -5.28
C SER A 135 -43.61 -19.77 -4.44
N ALA A 136 -43.20 -19.42 -3.21
CA ALA A 136 -43.98 -18.66 -2.25
C ALA A 136 -43.54 -17.20 -2.08
N ALA A 137 -42.33 -16.82 -2.55
CA ALA A 137 -41.77 -15.50 -2.31
C ALA A 137 -40.67 -15.14 -3.31
N ARG A 138 -40.45 -13.83 -3.49
CA ARG A 138 -39.22 -13.30 -4.08
C ARG A 138 -38.36 -12.73 -2.98
N THR A 139 -37.10 -13.13 -2.92
CA THR A 139 -36.13 -12.52 -2.01
C THR A 139 -35.23 -11.53 -2.74
N THR A 140 -34.84 -10.48 -2.03
CA THR A 140 -33.79 -9.54 -2.41
C THR A 140 -33.13 -9.06 -1.13
N GLY A 141 -31.87 -8.62 -1.19
CA GLY A 141 -31.19 -8.07 -0.04
C GLY A 141 -29.83 -7.49 -0.36
N ALA A 142 -29.19 -6.91 0.65
CA ALA A 142 -27.79 -6.53 0.63
C ALA A 142 -27.12 -6.97 1.93
N TYR A 143 -25.92 -7.54 1.82
CA TYR A 143 -25.07 -7.80 2.98
C TYR A 143 -24.05 -6.68 3.13
N VAL A 144 -24.12 -5.93 4.23
CA VAL A 144 -23.15 -4.90 4.58
C VAL A 144 -22.37 -5.36 5.80
N PRO A 145 -21.10 -5.80 5.65
CA PRO A 145 -20.29 -6.19 6.80
C PRO A 145 -20.00 -4.96 7.67
N ALA A 146 -20.18 -5.09 8.98
CA ALA A 146 -19.76 -4.08 9.94
C ALA A 146 -18.23 -4.13 10.06
N GLY A 147 -17.53 -3.12 9.55
CA GLY A 147 -16.08 -3.02 9.72
C GLY A 147 -15.75 -2.80 11.20
N THR A 148 -15.39 -3.85 11.94
CA THR A 148 -14.85 -3.72 13.30
C THR A 148 -13.36 -4.02 13.30
N ALA A 149 -12.60 -3.28 14.13
CA ALA A 149 -11.15 -3.41 14.25
C ALA A 149 -10.67 -4.82 14.67
N ALA A 150 -11.59 -5.66 15.19
CA ALA A 150 -11.31 -7.01 15.67
C ALA A 150 -11.55 -8.12 14.62
N GLY A 151 -12.00 -7.81 13.40
CA GLY A 151 -11.92 -8.72 12.24
C GLY A 151 -12.78 -10.01 12.25
N THR A 152 -13.43 -10.41 13.34
CA THR A 152 -14.03 -11.76 13.44
C THR A 152 -15.51 -11.82 13.84
N GLY A 153 -16.22 -10.70 13.92
CA GLY A 153 -17.67 -10.68 14.16
C GLY A 153 -18.47 -10.49 12.86
N GLY A 154 -19.16 -11.54 12.40
CA GLY A 154 -19.99 -11.51 11.19
C GLY A 154 -21.47 -11.80 11.47
N SER A 155 -22.37 -11.04 10.85
CA SER A 155 -23.77 -11.46 10.70
C SER A 155 -23.89 -12.41 9.50
N TRP A 156 -24.86 -13.31 9.49
CA TRP A 156 -25.19 -14.17 8.35
C TRP A 156 -26.71 -14.29 8.22
N TYR A 157 -27.19 -14.69 7.05
CA TYR A 157 -28.61 -14.96 6.81
C TYR A 157 -28.77 -16.16 5.86
N ASP A 158 -29.94 -16.80 5.92
CA ASP A 158 -30.33 -17.85 4.97
C ASP A 158 -31.84 -17.82 4.66
N VAL A 159 -32.20 -18.31 3.48
CA VAL A 159 -33.58 -18.41 2.99
C VAL A 159 -33.86 -19.84 2.56
N ILE A 160 -34.70 -20.54 3.32
CA ILE A 160 -34.95 -21.97 3.13
C ILE A 160 -36.41 -22.18 2.69
N GLN A 161 -36.61 -22.83 1.56
CA GLN A 161 -37.94 -23.25 1.12
C GLN A 161 -38.45 -24.39 2.00
N LEU A 162 -39.66 -24.26 2.52
CA LEU A 162 -40.35 -25.31 3.27
C LEU A 162 -41.44 -25.95 2.41
N SER A 163 -42.01 -27.06 2.87
CA SER A 163 -43.10 -27.72 2.14
C SER A 163 -44.32 -26.79 1.97
N GLY A 164 -44.90 -26.83 0.76
CA GLY A 164 -46.00 -25.97 0.35
C GLY A 164 -45.54 -24.55 -0.03
N THR A 165 -46.35 -23.55 0.35
CA THR A 165 -46.09 -22.13 0.06
C THR A 165 -45.45 -21.40 1.24
N ARG A 166 -44.45 -22.03 1.88
CA ARG A 166 -43.81 -21.51 3.09
C ARG A 166 -42.32 -21.31 2.89
N VAL A 167 -41.77 -20.28 3.53
CA VAL A 167 -40.35 -19.92 3.50
C VAL A 167 -39.90 -19.63 4.93
N ALA A 168 -38.74 -20.15 5.31
CA ALA A 168 -38.05 -19.75 6.53
C ALA A 168 -36.95 -18.73 6.20
N PHE A 169 -36.89 -17.67 7.00
CA PHE A 169 -35.81 -16.69 6.96
C PHE A 169 -35.02 -16.79 8.26
N VAL A 170 -33.71 -16.99 8.16
CA VAL A 170 -32.81 -17.12 9.31
C VAL A 170 -31.82 -15.97 9.27
N VAL A 171 -31.62 -15.30 10.40
CA VAL A 171 -30.55 -14.32 10.59
C VAL A 171 -29.83 -14.67 11.88
N GLY A 172 -28.51 -14.75 11.80
CA GLY A 172 -27.66 -15.04 12.94
C GLY A 172 -26.48 -14.09 13.03
N ARG A 173 -25.83 -14.10 14.19
CA ARG A 173 -24.55 -13.43 14.42
C ARG A 173 -23.57 -14.45 14.98
N VAL A 174 -22.36 -14.47 14.44
CA VAL A 174 -21.25 -15.24 15.00
C VAL A 174 -20.61 -14.40 16.10
N ALA A 175 -20.55 -14.92 17.32
CA ALA A 175 -19.76 -14.31 18.39
C ALA A 175 -18.27 -14.49 18.05
N GLY A 176 -17.50 -13.40 18.06
CA GLY A 176 -16.05 -13.47 17.86
C GLY A 176 -15.40 -14.18 19.05
N ALA A 177 -14.88 -15.38 18.83
CA ALA A 177 -13.84 -15.95 19.69
C ALA A 177 -12.50 -15.68 19.01
N GLY A 178 -11.58 -15.07 19.77
CA GLY A 178 -10.27 -14.60 19.32
C GLY A 178 -9.33 -15.70 18.86
#